data_AF-A0A9R0IIF3-F1
#
_entry.id   AF-A0A9R0IIF3-F1
#
_cell.length_a   1.000
_cell.length_b   1.000
_cell.length_c   1.000
_cell.angle_alpha   90.00
_cell.angle_beta   90.00
_cell.angle_gamma   90.00
#
_symmetry.space_group_name_H-M   'P 1'
#
loop_
_entity.id
_entity.type
_entity.pdbx_description
1 polymer ?
#
loop_
_entity_poly.entity_id
_entity_poly.type
_entity_poly.pdbx_seq_one_letter_code
_entity_poly.pdbx_strand_id
1 'polypeptide(L)'
;MASLIENHNLLIVIFLLLPLLAQISSSETTQPPIILQPYIIDYQNGTVLRYNSTTPPTVVPPPNDAHVQSKDITFPASSDRNLRARVFLPAHPDPHRKIPVLVYFHGGAFCIGAPFYSGDSNFVARVAAEVGVLAVAIDYRLYPEFTVPAPFEDAWASLQWIVAHASSTGPDHDPWLARYGDLQRIYVGGDSAGGTIAHNLAMKAGLRPNTRFIGLFLAMPYFLGSKRVPLEPEGIASSTNSKVWSYVCNNCTNGVDNGFINPFGPEAPSITHLGCKKLLVYTAEVDELRARGIWYYKMVKASKWAGQAEWIEAKGETHVFHIIKPDEPATTIMIQDLSTFINAD
;
A
#
# COMPACT_ATOMS: atom_id res chain seq x y z
N MET A 1 72.45 31.98 -4.10
CA MET A 1 71.96 32.33 -2.75
C MET A 1 70.46 32.55 -2.86
N ALA A 2 69.69 31.48 -2.85
CA ALA A 2 69.11 30.87 -1.65
C ALA A 2 67.90 31.67 -1.13
N SER A 3 66.73 31.15 -1.49
CA SER A 3 65.38 31.31 -0.93
C SER A 3 65.30 31.91 0.47
N LEU A 4 64.60 33.04 0.63
CA LEU A 4 64.09 33.48 1.94
C LEU A 4 63.11 34.67 1.87
N ILE A 5 62.12 34.71 0.96
CA ILE A 5 61.05 35.74 1.02
C ILE A 5 59.65 35.23 0.62
N GLU A 6 59.28 33.99 0.98
CA GLU A 6 57.90 33.49 0.73
C GLU A 6 57.20 32.86 1.95
N ASN A 7 57.68 33.14 3.17
CA ASN A 7 57.14 32.49 4.38
C ASN A 7 56.51 33.42 5.43
N HIS A 8 56.08 34.64 5.06
CA HIS A 8 55.41 35.55 6.01
C HIS A 8 53.94 35.87 5.68
N ASN A 9 53.44 35.55 4.49
CA ASN A 9 52.01 35.74 4.15
C ASN A 9 51.14 34.49 4.33
N LEU A 10 51.72 33.30 4.49
CA LEU A 10 50.95 32.06 4.68
C LEU A 10 50.53 31.83 6.15
N LEU A 11 51.32 32.31 7.12
CA LEU A 11 51.02 32.14 8.55
C LEU A 11 49.87 33.03 9.05
N ILE A 12 49.66 34.21 8.43
CA ILE A 12 48.60 35.15 8.87
C ILE A 12 47.21 34.68 8.42
N VAL A 13 47.11 34.01 7.27
CA VAL A 13 45.83 33.46 6.77
C VAL A 13 45.38 32.24 7.59
N ILE A 14 46.33 31.44 8.09
CA ILE A 14 46.02 30.26 8.93
C ILE A 14 45.45 30.68 10.30
N PHE A 15 45.93 31.79 10.89
CA PHE A 15 45.47 32.26 12.20
C PHE A 15 44.10 32.96 12.19
N LEU A 16 43.59 33.38 11.03
CA LEU A 16 42.26 33.98 10.88
C LEU A 16 41.16 32.97 10.48
N LEU A 17 41.52 31.75 10.06
CA LEU A 17 40.57 30.69 9.72
C LEU A 17 40.32 29.69 10.86
N LEU A 18 41.19 29.64 11.87
CA LEU A 18 41.02 28.75 13.04
C LEU A 18 39.79 29.06 13.91
N PRO A 19 39.33 30.32 14.09
CA PRO A 19 38.06 30.57 14.79
C PRO A 19 36.83 30.27 13.94
N LEU A 20 36.95 30.34 12.60
CA LEU A 20 35.83 30.09 11.68
C LEU A 20 35.60 28.59 11.43
N LEU A 21 36.65 27.77 11.49
CA LEU A 21 36.55 26.31 11.50
C LEU A 21 36.13 25.75 12.87
N ALA A 22 36.38 26.48 13.96
CA ALA A 22 35.87 26.14 15.28
C ALA A 22 34.37 26.45 15.46
N GLN A 23 33.75 27.24 14.57
CA GLN A 23 32.31 27.51 14.54
C GLN A 23 31.51 26.66 13.53
N ILE A 24 32.18 25.76 12.78
CA ILE A 24 31.50 24.69 12.02
C ILE A 24 31.55 23.35 12.79
N SER A 25 32.21 23.32 13.94
CA SER A 25 32.21 22.18 14.87
C SER A 25 31.16 22.38 15.97
N SER A 26 29.91 22.59 15.59
CA SER A 26 28.78 22.46 16.52
C SER A 26 27.64 21.65 15.91
N SER A 27 27.52 20.43 16.43
CA SER A 27 26.30 19.63 16.54
C SER A 27 25.56 19.22 15.27
N GLU A 28 26.13 18.32 14.48
CA GLU A 28 25.31 17.28 13.87
C GLU A 28 25.62 15.97 14.58
N THR A 29 24.94 15.72 15.71
CA THR A 29 24.75 14.36 16.19
C THR A 29 23.91 13.64 15.14
N THR A 30 24.55 13.07 14.11
CA THR A 30 23.88 12.23 13.14
C THR A 30 23.43 10.97 13.87
N GLN A 31 22.12 10.88 14.13
CA GLN A 31 21.52 9.65 14.63
C GLN A 31 21.91 8.52 13.66
N PRO A 32 22.22 7.31 14.15
CA PRO A 32 22.57 6.21 13.27
C PRO A 32 21.40 5.90 12.32
N PRO A 33 21.67 5.46 11.08
CA PRO A 33 20.62 5.16 10.12
C PRO A 33 19.69 4.05 10.65
N ILE A 34 18.40 4.22 10.42
CA ILE A 34 17.40 3.19 10.69
C ILE A 34 17.38 2.23 9.49
N ILE A 35 17.80 0.99 9.74
CA ILE A 35 17.88 -0.07 8.72
C ILE A 35 16.70 -1.03 8.90
N LEU A 36 15.80 -1.02 7.91
CA LEU A 36 14.61 -1.87 7.80
C LEU A 36 14.66 -2.67 6.51
N GLN A 37 15.70 -3.48 6.35
CA GLN A 37 15.85 -4.35 5.18
C GLN A 37 14.76 -5.44 5.15
N PRO A 38 14.22 -5.75 3.96
CA PRO A 38 14.72 -5.35 2.64
C PRO A 38 14.12 -4.05 2.11
N TYR A 39 13.36 -3.27 2.91
CA TYR A 39 12.55 -2.16 2.39
C TYR A 39 13.35 -0.86 2.27
N ILE A 40 13.93 -0.38 3.39
CA ILE A 40 14.54 0.95 3.43
C ILE A 40 15.78 1.06 4.30
N ILE A 41 16.58 2.07 3.99
CA ILE A 41 17.57 2.68 4.89
C ILE A 41 17.21 4.16 5.02
N ASP A 42 16.89 4.58 6.24
CA ASP A 42 16.59 5.98 6.57
C ASP A 42 17.80 6.58 7.31
N TYR A 43 18.47 7.55 6.69
CA TYR A 43 19.68 8.16 7.22
C TYR A 43 19.44 9.22 8.29
N GLN A 44 18.18 9.48 8.68
CA GLN A 44 17.80 10.44 9.72
C GLN A 44 18.25 11.90 9.44
N ASN A 45 18.57 12.20 8.18
CA ASN A 45 18.98 13.53 7.69
C ASN A 45 18.09 13.99 6.52
N GLY A 46 16.92 13.38 6.35
CA GLY A 46 16.02 13.60 5.21
C GLY A 46 16.32 12.72 3.98
N THR A 47 17.43 11.98 3.96
CA THR A 47 17.75 11.02 2.89
C THR A 47 17.21 9.64 3.22
N VAL A 48 16.44 9.05 2.30
CA VAL A 48 15.88 7.69 2.43
C VAL A 48 16.20 6.89 1.17
N LEU A 49 16.77 5.70 1.34
CA LEU A 49 16.94 4.72 0.27
C LEU A 49 15.83 3.68 0.34
N ARG A 50 15.19 3.41 -0.80
CA ARG A 50 14.11 2.42 -0.95
C ARG A 50 14.55 1.31 -1.89
N TYR A 51 14.36 0.06 -1.49
CA TYR A 51 14.72 -1.12 -2.25
C TYR A 51 13.47 -1.96 -2.52
N ASN A 52 13.31 -2.43 -3.77
CA ASN A 52 12.41 -3.55 -4.08
C ASN A 52 13.30 -4.72 -4.52
N SER A 53 13.54 -5.67 -3.61
CA SER A 53 14.26 -6.93 -3.87
C SER A 53 15.49 -6.79 -4.81
N THR A 54 16.56 -6.15 -4.32
CA THR A 54 17.88 -5.98 -4.98
C THR A 54 17.98 -4.99 -6.15
N THR A 55 16.89 -4.38 -6.62
CA THR A 55 16.94 -3.32 -7.65
C THR A 55 16.13 -2.08 -7.26
N PRO A 56 16.51 -0.88 -7.72
CA PRO A 56 15.69 0.31 -7.55
C PRO A 56 14.34 0.11 -8.23
N PRO A 57 13.22 0.55 -7.63
CA PRO A 57 11.93 0.44 -8.27
C PRO A 57 11.89 1.26 -9.58
N THR A 58 11.50 0.62 -10.67
CA THR A 58 11.38 1.25 -11.98
C THR A 58 10.00 1.88 -12.14
N VAL A 59 9.94 3.21 -12.15
CA VAL A 59 8.73 3.95 -12.53
C VAL A 59 8.49 3.73 -14.03
N VAL A 60 7.30 3.26 -14.38
CA VAL A 60 6.89 3.02 -15.77
C VAL A 60 5.81 4.00 -16.19
N PRO A 61 5.78 4.41 -17.48
CA PRO A 61 4.66 5.18 -18.01
C PRO A 61 3.35 4.39 -17.87
N PRO A 62 2.19 5.05 -17.87
CA PRO A 62 0.90 4.36 -17.84
C PRO A 62 0.78 3.37 -19.02
N PRO A 63 0.50 2.08 -18.76
CA PRO A 63 0.39 1.09 -19.83
C PRO A 63 -0.84 1.39 -20.69
N ASN A 64 -0.61 1.43 -22.00
CA ASN A 64 -1.63 1.67 -23.01
C ASN A 64 -1.37 0.74 -24.19
N ASP A 65 -2.20 -0.29 -24.33
CA ASP A 65 -2.08 -1.33 -25.35
C ASP A 65 -3.46 -1.77 -25.88
N ALA A 66 -3.53 -2.91 -26.57
CA ALA A 66 -4.77 -3.42 -27.14
C ALA A 66 -5.81 -3.88 -26.09
N HIS A 67 -5.42 -3.99 -24.82
CA HIS A 67 -6.22 -4.57 -23.73
C HIS A 67 -6.55 -3.56 -22.63
N VAL A 68 -5.66 -2.59 -22.35
CA VAL A 68 -5.85 -1.58 -21.30
C VAL A 68 -5.48 -0.17 -21.75
N GLN A 69 -6.20 0.81 -21.21
CA GLN A 69 -5.83 2.23 -21.22
C GLN A 69 -5.58 2.70 -19.79
N SER A 70 -4.54 3.49 -19.57
CA SER A 70 -4.17 3.98 -18.24
C SER A 70 -3.72 5.43 -18.26
N LYS A 71 -3.97 6.13 -17.14
CA LYS A 71 -3.52 7.50 -16.92
C LYS A 71 -3.20 7.76 -15.46
N ASP A 72 -2.25 8.66 -15.22
CA ASP A 72 -1.97 9.18 -13.88
C ASP A 72 -2.85 10.39 -13.60
N ILE A 73 -3.38 10.46 -12.39
CA ILE A 73 -4.21 11.56 -11.93
C ILE A 73 -3.69 12.10 -10.60
N THR A 74 -4.00 13.37 -10.36
CA THR A 74 -3.84 14.04 -9.07
C THR A 74 -5.20 14.54 -8.64
N PHE A 75 -5.60 14.29 -7.39
CA PHE A 75 -6.91 14.68 -6.88
C PHE A 75 -6.83 15.22 -5.46
N PRO A 76 -7.74 16.12 -5.07
CA PRO A 76 -7.76 16.70 -3.73
C PRO A 76 -8.16 15.65 -2.68
N ALA A 77 -7.31 15.45 -1.69
CA ALA A 77 -7.60 14.64 -0.50
C ALA A 77 -8.10 15.51 0.68
N SER A 78 -7.65 16.76 0.74
CA SER A 78 -8.14 17.84 1.60
C SER A 78 -7.98 19.19 0.86
N SER A 79 -8.36 20.30 1.50
CA SER A 79 -8.26 21.64 0.91
C SER A 79 -6.84 22.08 0.54
N ASP A 80 -5.83 21.47 1.16
CA ASP A 80 -4.41 21.84 1.11
C ASP A 80 -3.51 20.69 0.63
N ARG A 81 -4.09 19.54 0.30
CA ARG A 81 -3.32 18.32 0.01
C ARG A 81 -3.94 17.54 -1.13
N ASN A 82 -3.08 17.17 -2.08
CA ASN A 82 -3.44 16.26 -3.16
C ASN A 82 -2.85 14.87 -2.93
N LEU A 83 -3.54 13.87 -3.45
CA LEU A 83 -3.03 12.51 -3.63
C LEU A 83 -2.90 12.21 -5.13
N ARG A 84 -2.15 11.18 -5.45
CA ARG A 84 -2.03 10.67 -6.82
C ARG A 84 -2.65 9.28 -6.92
N ALA A 85 -3.00 8.90 -8.13
CA ALA A 85 -3.39 7.54 -8.46
C ALA A 85 -3.06 7.25 -9.91
N ARG A 86 -2.98 5.96 -10.24
CA ARG A 86 -3.08 5.49 -11.63
C ARG A 86 -4.46 4.87 -11.84
N VAL A 87 -5.17 5.36 -12.85
CA VAL A 87 -6.48 4.83 -13.26
C VAL A 87 -6.28 3.93 -14.46
N PHE A 88 -6.87 2.75 -14.43
CA PHE A 88 -6.84 1.74 -15.49
C PHE A 88 -8.27 1.47 -15.96
N LEU A 89 -8.43 1.35 -17.28
CA LEU A 89 -9.70 1.12 -17.95
C LEU A 89 -9.48 0.06 -19.04
N PRO A 90 -10.38 -0.92 -19.23
CA PRO A 90 -10.33 -1.79 -20.40
C PRO A 90 -10.22 -0.98 -21.69
N ALA A 91 -9.42 -1.43 -22.67
CA ALA A 91 -9.15 -0.65 -23.88
C ALA A 91 -10.39 -0.35 -24.73
N HIS A 92 -11.42 -1.19 -24.65
CA HIS A 92 -12.65 -1.06 -25.41
C HIS A 92 -13.87 -1.15 -24.48
N PRO A 93 -14.08 -0.17 -23.59
CA PRO A 93 -15.21 -0.19 -22.68
C PRO A 93 -16.50 0.11 -23.46
N ASP A 94 -17.56 -0.63 -23.18
CA ASP A 94 -18.88 -0.37 -23.77
C ASP A 94 -19.36 1.02 -23.31
N PRO A 95 -19.59 1.99 -24.24
CA PRO A 95 -19.99 3.34 -23.90
C PRO A 95 -21.36 3.44 -23.22
N HIS A 96 -22.16 2.38 -23.23
CA HIS A 96 -23.50 2.32 -22.65
C HIS A 96 -23.57 1.51 -21.35
N ARG A 97 -22.46 0.91 -20.92
CA ARG A 97 -22.43 0.08 -19.70
C ARG A 97 -21.38 0.57 -18.73
N LYS A 98 -21.79 0.70 -17.47
CA LYS A 98 -20.87 0.91 -16.35
C LYS A 98 -20.31 -0.43 -15.87
N ILE A 99 -19.04 -0.44 -15.52
CA ILE A 99 -18.29 -1.60 -15.03
C ILE A 99 -17.92 -1.43 -13.54
N PRO A 100 -17.71 -2.52 -12.79
CA PRO A 100 -17.30 -2.42 -11.39
C PRO A 100 -16.03 -1.59 -11.22
N VAL A 101 -15.93 -0.91 -10.07
CA VAL A 101 -14.75 -0.12 -9.71
C VAL A 101 -13.92 -0.88 -8.68
N LEU A 102 -12.63 -1.05 -8.95
CA LEU A 102 -11.67 -1.61 -8.00
C LEU A 102 -10.78 -0.50 -7.45
N VAL A 103 -10.82 -0.24 -6.14
CA VAL A 103 -9.84 0.62 -5.47
C VAL A 103 -8.72 -0.26 -4.94
N TYR A 104 -7.51 -0.08 -5.46
CA TYR A 104 -6.37 -0.94 -5.17
C TYR A 104 -5.28 -0.20 -4.38
N PHE A 105 -4.74 -0.86 -3.36
CA PHE A 105 -3.63 -0.37 -2.55
C PHE A 105 -2.46 -1.34 -2.68
N HIS A 106 -1.29 -0.84 -3.08
CA HIS A 106 -0.09 -1.66 -3.25
C HIS A 106 0.50 -2.12 -1.90
N GLY A 107 1.34 -3.14 -1.91
CA GLY A 107 2.11 -3.60 -0.76
C GLY A 107 3.37 -2.77 -0.48
N GLY A 108 4.37 -3.39 0.14
CA GLY A 108 5.65 -2.73 0.44
C GLY A 108 5.84 -2.28 1.89
N ALA A 109 5.17 -2.95 2.83
CA ALA A 109 5.33 -2.75 4.27
C ALA A 109 5.18 -1.29 4.74
N PHE A 110 4.35 -0.49 4.05
CA PHE A 110 4.16 0.96 4.26
C PHE A 110 5.40 1.84 3.99
N CYS A 111 6.48 1.27 3.46
CA CYS A 111 7.76 1.95 3.25
C CYS A 111 8.12 2.12 1.76
N ILE A 112 7.64 1.21 0.90
CA ILE A 112 7.91 1.17 -0.54
C ILE A 112 6.62 0.88 -1.32
N GLY A 113 6.75 0.82 -2.64
CA GLY A 113 5.66 0.59 -3.58
C GLY A 113 5.09 1.89 -4.13
N ALA A 114 4.45 1.81 -5.29
CA ALA A 114 3.70 2.90 -5.88
C ALA A 114 2.86 2.33 -7.04
N PRO A 115 1.70 2.92 -7.38
CA PRO A 115 0.93 2.50 -8.55
C PRO A 115 1.68 2.71 -9.88
N PHE A 116 2.82 3.41 -9.85
CA PHE A 116 3.67 3.72 -11.00
C PHE A 116 4.84 2.75 -11.17
N TYR A 117 5.08 1.83 -10.22
CA TYR A 117 6.15 0.84 -10.34
C TYR A 117 5.72 -0.31 -11.24
N SER A 118 6.68 -0.91 -11.97
CA SER A 118 6.40 -1.92 -12.99
C SER A 118 5.54 -3.08 -12.50
N GLY A 119 5.90 -3.71 -11.38
CA GLY A 119 5.16 -4.85 -10.83
C GLY A 119 3.71 -4.47 -10.45
N ASP A 120 3.56 -3.42 -9.65
CA ASP A 120 2.26 -2.92 -9.20
C ASP A 120 1.37 -2.49 -10.38
N SER A 121 1.94 -1.71 -11.30
CA SER A 121 1.23 -1.19 -12.47
C SER A 121 0.83 -2.31 -13.44
N ASN A 122 1.70 -3.31 -13.67
CA ASN A 122 1.42 -4.40 -14.61
C ASN A 122 0.31 -5.33 -14.08
N PHE A 123 0.35 -5.64 -12.78
CA PHE A 123 -0.69 -6.47 -12.17
C PHE A 123 -2.06 -5.82 -12.25
N VAL A 124 -2.18 -4.54 -11.84
CA VAL A 124 -3.47 -3.84 -11.86
C VAL A 124 -3.96 -3.60 -13.30
N ALA A 125 -3.04 -3.36 -14.25
CA ALA A 125 -3.36 -3.28 -15.67
C ALA A 125 -3.97 -4.58 -16.21
N ARG A 126 -3.36 -5.74 -15.90
CA ARG A 126 -3.90 -7.06 -16.27
C ARG A 126 -5.25 -7.31 -15.61
N VAL A 127 -5.41 -6.97 -14.34
CA VAL A 127 -6.71 -7.08 -13.64
C VAL A 127 -7.77 -6.24 -14.34
N ALA A 128 -7.49 -4.99 -14.69
CA ALA A 128 -8.44 -4.13 -15.39
C ALA A 128 -8.87 -4.75 -16.74
N ALA A 129 -7.91 -5.21 -17.53
CA ALA A 129 -8.15 -5.82 -18.83
C ALA A 129 -8.92 -7.14 -18.77
N GLU A 130 -8.48 -8.08 -17.93
CA GLU A 130 -8.99 -9.46 -17.91
C GLU A 130 -10.25 -9.62 -17.05
N VAL A 131 -10.39 -8.84 -15.99
CA VAL A 131 -11.58 -8.87 -15.11
C VAL A 131 -12.68 -7.92 -15.59
N GLY A 132 -12.34 -6.92 -16.41
CA GLY A 132 -13.30 -5.96 -16.95
C GLY A 132 -13.72 -4.92 -15.92
N VAL A 133 -12.77 -4.36 -15.18
CA VAL A 133 -13.01 -3.36 -14.12
C VAL A 133 -12.32 -2.05 -14.40
N LEU A 134 -12.90 -0.96 -13.92
CA LEU A 134 -12.18 0.32 -13.81
C LEU A 134 -11.40 0.29 -12.49
N ALA A 135 -10.07 0.19 -12.58
CA ALA A 135 -9.23 0.15 -11.39
C ALA A 135 -8.63 1.53 -11.08
N VAL A 136 -8.57 1.88 -9.80
CA VAL A 136 -7.91 3.09 -9.29
C VAL A 136 -6.88 2.65 -8.26
N ALA A 137 -5.61 2.62 -8.65
CA ALA A 137 -4.50 2.27 -7.78
C ALA A 137 -3.95 3.53 -7.08
N ILE A 138 -4.02 3.56 -5.75
CA ILE A 138 -3.76 4.75 -4.92
C ILE A 138 -2.29 4.85 -4.54
N ASP A 139 -1.71 6.04 -4.72
CA ASP A 139 -0.37 6.42 -4.25
C ASP A 139 -0.46 6.98 -2.83
N TYR A 140 -0.59 6.10 -1.83
CA TYR A 140 -0.73 6.49 -0.44
C TYR A 140 0.64 6.87 0.17
N ARG A 141 0.63 7.74 1.19
CA ARG A 141 1.85 8.23 1.83
C ARG A 141 2.61 7.13 2.58
N LEU A 142 3.94 7.14 2.45
CA LEU A 142 4.84 6.13 2.99
C LEU A 142 5.71 6.64 4.14
N TYR A 143 6.17 5.71 4.98
CA TYR A 143 7.23 5.92 5.95
C TYR A 143 8.59 6.10 5.24
N PRO A 144 9.53 6.90 5.77
CA PRO A 144 9.49 7.68 7.03
C PRO A 144 8.85 9.07 6.96
N GLU A 145 8.56 9.57 5.76
CA GLU A 145 8.01 10.91 5.57
C GLU A 145 6.65 11.05 6.24
N PHE A 146 5.89 9.95 6.30
CA PHE A 146 4.59 9.89 6.95
C PHE A 146 4.40 8.58 7.73
N THR A 147 3.98 8.69 8.98
CA THR A 147 3.63 7.56 9.86
C THR A 147 2.10 7.37 9.93
N VAL A 148 1.66 6.30 10.59
CA VAL A 148 0.23 6.09 10.92
C VAL A 148 -0.30 7.30 11.70
N PRO A 149 -1.49 7.84 11.34
CA PRO A 149 -2.54 7.24 10.50
C PRO A 149 -2.54 7.64 9.00
N ALA A 150 -1.52 8.32 8.49
CA ALA A 150 -1.49 8.88 7.14
C ALA A 150 -1.96 7.94 6.01
N PRO A 151 -1.45 6.70 5.86
CA PRO A 151 -1.88 5.81 4.78
C PRO A 151 -3.38 5.43 4.86
N PHE A 152 -3.94 5.32 6.07
CA PHE A 152 -5.34 4.99 6.29
C PHE A 152 -6.27 6.20 6.06
N GLU A 153 -5.79 7.40 6.37
CA GLU A 153 -6.48 8.65 6.02
C GLU A 153 -6.52 8.85 4.50
N ASP A 154 -5.42 8.52 3.81
CA ASP A 154 -5.34 8.62 2.36
C ASP A 154 -6.32 7.68 1.69
N ALA A 155 -6.39 6.42 2.13
CA ALA A 155 -7.38 5.47 1.64
C ALA A 155 -8.83 5.96 1.84
N TRP A 156 -9.11 6.58 2.99
CA TRP A 156 -10.43 7.16 3.24
C TRP A 156 -10.72 8.35 2.31
N ALA A 157 -9.76 9.28 2.15
CA ALA A 157 -9.91 10.44 1.28
C ALA A 157 -10.09 10.02 -0.19
N SER A 158 -9.33 9.04 -0.67
CA SER A 158 -9.48 8.46 -2.00
C SER A 158 -10.87 7.89 -2.21
N LEU A 159 -11.40 7.14 -1.25
CA LEU A 159 -12.77 6.63 -1.35
C LEU A 159 -13.78 7.76 -1.46
N GLN A 160 -13.69 8.79 -0.61
CA GLN A 160 -14.61 9.93 -0.64
C GLN A 160 -14.58 10.65 -1.99
N TRP A 161 -13.38 10.86 -2.55
CA TRP A 161 -13.22 11.45 -3.87
C TRP A 161 -13.84 10.55 -4.97
N ILE A 162 -13.60 9.23 -4.94
CA ILE A 162 -14.19 8.29 -5.91
C ILE A 162 -15.72 8.30 -5.86
N VAL A 163 -16.34 8.17 -4.68
CA VAL A 163 -17.81 8.10 -4.57
C VAL A 163 -18.51 9.41 -4.91
N ALA A 164 -17.83 10.56 -4.79
CA ALA A 164 -18.36 11.85 -5.20
C ALA A 164 -18.74 11.86 -6.70
N HIS A 165 -18.07 11.06 -7.53
CA HIS A 165 -18.38 10.93 -8.96
C HIS A 165 -19.79 10.39 -9.26
N ALA A 166 -20.49 9.83 -8.27
CA ALA A 166 -21.85 9.35 -8.43
C ALA A 166 -22.88 10.48 -8.53
N SER A 167 -22.59 11.65 -7.96
CA SER A 167 -23.58 12.70 -7.71
C SER A 167 -23.22 14.07 -8.26
N SER A 168 -21.99 14.29 -8.72
CA SER A 168 -21.52 15.62 -9.15
C SER A 168 -20.98 15.66 -10.58
N THR A 169 -20.87 16.88 -11.09
CA THR A 169 -20.11 17.26 -12.29
C THR A 169 -19.27 18.47 -11.89
N GLY A 170 -17.97 18.49 -12.21
CA GLY A 170 -17.06 19.58 -11.80
C GLY A 170 -15.64 19.39 -12.30
N PRO A 171 -14.74 20.37 -12.11
CA PRO A 171 -13.37 20.34 -12.63
C PRO A 171 -12.49 19.25 -12.01
N ASP A 172 -12.79 18.84 -10.77
CA ASP A 172 -12.05 17.77 -10.06
C ASP A 172 -12.61 16.36 -10.33
N HIS A 173 -13.45 16.21 -11.36
CA HIS A 173 -13.99 14.92 -11.79
C HIS A 173 -13.07 14.22 -12.79
N ASP A 174 -12.85 12.94 -12.55
CA ASP A 174 -12.29 12.05 -13.55
C ASP A 174 -13.39 11.58 -14.54
N PRO A 175 -13.22 11.83 -15.85
CA PRO A 175 -14.23 11.46 -16.85
C PRO A 175 -14.41 9.96 -17.01
N TRP A 176 -13.40 9.14 -16.71
CA TRP A 176 -13.52 7.69 -16.80
C TRP A 176 -14.36 7.14 -15.65
N LEU A 177 -14.12 7.62 -14.42
CA LEU A 177 -14.94 7.25 -13.25
C LEU A 177 -16.40 7.66 -13.45
N ALA A 178 -16.64 8.89 -13.90
CA ALA A 178 -18.01 9.38 -14.13
C ALA A 178 -18.74 8.57 -15.21
N ARG A 179 -18.07 8.30 -16.34
CA ARG A 179 -18.68 7.67 -17.51
C ARG A 179 -18.78 6.15 -17.40
N TYR A 180 -17.71 5.48 -17.00
CA TYR A 180 -17.59 4.02 -17.06
C TYR A 180 -17.66 3.35 -15.67
N GLY A 181 -17.40 4.07 -14.58
CA GLY A 181 -17.42 3.50 -13.24
C GLY A 181 -18.83 3.30 -12.67
N ASP A 182 -19.13 2.06 -12.26
CA ASP A 182 -20.31 1.71 -11.47
C ASP A 182 -20.01 1.85 -9.97
N LEU A 183 -20.40 3.00 -9.41
CA LEU A 183 -20.12 3.34 -8.02
C LEU A 183 -21.07 2.66 -7.01
N GLN A 184 -22.01 1.86 -7.49
CA GLN A 184 -22.76 0.92 -6.64
C GLN A 184 -22.04 -0.44 -6.54
N ARG A 185 -21.11 -0.73 -7.46
CA ARG A 185 -20.29 -1.94 -7.49
C ARG A 185 -18.82 -1.63 -7.23
N ILE A 186 -18.54 -1.08 -6.05
CA ILE A 186 -17.17 -0.82 -5.59
C ILE A 186 -16.62 -2.05 -4.88
N TYR A 187 -15.44 -2.47 -5.33
CA TYR A 187 -14.56 -3.43 -4.70
C TYR A 187 -13.33 -2.69 -4.18
N VAL A 188 -12.83 -3.12 -3.03
CA VAL A 188 -11.57 -2.62 -2.47
C VAL A 188 -10.61 -3.79 -2.31
N GLY A 189 -9.32 -3.56 -2.55
CA GLY A 189 -8.35 -4.60 -2.32
C GLY A 189 -6.92 -4.12 -2.32
N GLY A 190 -6.02 -5.05 -2.05
CA GLY A 190 -4.60 -4.77 -2.02
C GLY A 190 -3.80 -5.98 -1.57
N ASP A 191 -2.49 -5.85 -1.73
CA ASP A 191 -1.53 -6.86 -1.32
C ASP A 191 -0.73 -6.41 -0.09
N SER A 192 -0.35 -7.34 0.78
CA SER A 192 0.53 -7.06 1.92
C SER A 192 0.02 -5.88 2.77
N ALA A 193 0.81 -4.81 2.94
CA ALA A 193 0.41 -3.57 3.61
C ALA A 193 -0.85 -2.92 3.00
N GLY A 194 -0.98 -2.94 1.68
CA GLY A 194 -2.16 -2.47 0.96
C GLY A 194 -3.41 -3.30 1.28
N GLY A 195 -3.26 -4.61 1.50
CA GLY A 195 -4.33 -5.46 2.02
C GLY A 195 -4.80 -5.00 3.41
N THR A 196 -3.86 -4.63 4.29
CA THR A 196 -4.18 -4.06 5.61
C THR A 196 -4.90 -2.71 5.49
N ILE A 197 -4.48 -1.85 4.57
CA ILE A 197 -5.17 -0.58 4.27
C ILE A 197 -6.60 -0.84 3.78
N ALA A 198 -6.78 -1.75 2.83
CA ALA A 198 -8.08 -2.13 2.28
C ALA A 198 -9.03 -2.69 3.36
N HIS A 199 -8.51 -3.53 4.26
CA HIS A 199 -9.25 -4.04 5.41
C HIS A 199 -9.75 -2.89 6.32
N ASN A 200 -8.85 -1.98 6.70
CA ASN A 200 -9.20 -0.85 7.56
C ASN A 200 -10.20 0.10 6.89
N LEU A 201 -10.08 0.30 5.57
CA LEU A 201 -11.06 1.06 4.78
C LEU A 201 -12.44 0.41 4.82
N ALA A 202 -12.52 -0.92 4.66
CA ALA A 202 -13.77 -1.69 4.76
C ALA A 202 -14.38 -1.65 6.16
N MET A 203 -13.57 -1.74 7.22
CA MET A 203 -14.04 -1.60 8.60
C MET A 203 -14.60 -0.20 8.86
N LYS A 204 -13.88 0.85 8.44
CA LYS A 204 -14.32 2.24 8.58
C LYS A 204 -15.61 2.53 7.81
N ALA A 205 -15.76 1.95 6.61
CA ALA A 205 -16.98 2.03 5.81
C ALA A 205 -18.17 1.37 6.51
N GLY A 206 -18.01 0.15 7.03
CA GLY A 206 -19.12 -0.59 7.64
C GLY A 206 -19.58 -0.09 9.01
N LEU A 207 -18.77 0.75 9.67
CA LEU A 207 -19.18 1.53 10.84
C LEU A 207 -20.02 2.77 10.49
N ARG A 208 -20.15 3.11 9.20
CA ARG A 208 -20.98 4.23 8.72
C ARG A 208 -22.25 3.72 8.03
N PRO A 209 -23.38 4.44 8.20
CA PRO A 209 -24.58 4.11 7.46
C PRO A 209 -24.35 4.27 5.95
N ASN A 210 -24.92 3.36 5.16
CA ASN A 210 -24.98 3.43 3.69
C ASN A 210 -23.62 3.42 2.94
N THR A 211 -22.48 3.18 3.60
CA THR A 211 -21.20 2.96 2.92
C THR A 211 -20.86 1.48 2.97
N ARG A 212 -21.07 0.75 1.87
CA ARG A 212 -20.71 -0.67 1.77
C ARG A 212 -20.10 -0.98 0.41
N PHE A 213 -19.06 -1.78 0.43
CA PHE A 213 -18.45 -2.38 -0.75
C PHE A 213 -19.19 -3.66 -1.14
N ILE A 214 -19.08 -4.04 -2.40
CA ILE A 214 -19.52 -5.36 -2.83
C ILE A 214 -18.51 -6.40 -2.33
N GLY A 215 -17.22 -6.17 -2.54
CA GLY A 215 -16.17 -7.11 -2.13
C GLY A 215 -14.92 -6.46 -1.57
N LEU A 216 -14.24 -7.22 -0.71
CA LEU A 216 -12.90 -6.97 -0.20
C LEU A 216 -11.95 -8.08 -0.68
N PHE A 217 -10.89 -7.73 -1.40
CA PHE A 217 -9.84 -8.64 -1.84
C PHE A 217 -8.54 -8.39 -1.05
N LEU A 218 -8.03 -9.43 -0.38
CA LEU A 218 -6.82 -9.35 0.44
C LEU A 218 -5.78 -10.36 -0.05
N ALA A 219 -4.72 -9.90 -0.73
CA ALA A 219 -3.62 -10.78 -1.15
C ALA A 219 -2.46 -10.73 -0.15
N MET A 220 -2.15 -11.87 0.49
CA MET A 220 -1.11 -12.00 1.51
C MET A 220 -1.13 -10.85 2.54
N PRO A 221 -2.28 -10.58 3.21
CA PRO A 221 -2.43 -9.36 4.00
C PRO A 221 -1.42 -9.29 5.15
N TYR A 222 -0.89 -8.10 5.36
CA TYR A 222 0.13 -7.84 6.36
C TYR A 222 -0.50 -7.61 7.74
N PHE A 223 -0.98 -8.68 8.36
CA PHE A 223 -1.49 -8.67 9.72
C PHE A 223 -0.46 -9.19 10.71
N LEU A 224 -0.41 -8.58 11.89
CA LEU A 224 0.47 -8.95 13.00
C LEU A 224 -0.32 -9.16 14.29
N GLY A 225 0.36 -9.64 15.32
CA GLY A 225 -0.15 -9.74 16.68
C GLY A 225 0.87 -10.37 17.62
N SER A 226 0.81 -10.05 18.91
CA SER A 226 1.75 -10.59 19.90
C SER A 226 1.47 -12.06 20.22
N LYS A 227 0.19 -12.46 20.21
CA LYS A 227 -0.23 -13.84 20.44
C LYS A 227 -0.06 -14.66 19.18
N ARG A 228 0.74 -15.72 19.28
CA ARG A 228 0.99 -16.64 18.17
C ARG A 228 -0.29 -17.33 17.68
N VAL A 229 -0.46 -17.42 16.36
CA VAL A 229 -1.58 -18.16 15.74
C VAL A 229 -1.11 -19.53 15.22
N PRO A 230 -2.03 -20.50 14.99
CA PRO A 230 -1.65 -21.79 14.41
C PRO A 230 -0.90 -21.62 13.08
N LEU A 231 0.12 -22.46 12.87
CA LEU A 231 1.01 -22.45 11.69
C LEU A 231 1.97 -21.25 11.60
N GLU A 232 1.91 -20.30 12.53
CA GLU A 232 2.82 -19.16 12.52
C GLU A 232 4.23 -19.59 12.95
N PRO A 233 5.29 -19.21 12.21
CA PRO A 233 6.66 -19.54 12.58
C PRO A 233 7.06 -19.03 13.97
N GLU A 234 8.01 -19.69 14.62
CA GLU A 234 8.62 -19.14 15.83
C GLU A 234 9.42 -17.86 15.49
N GLY A 235 9.46 -16.90 16.41
CA GLY A 235 10.23 -15.67 16.24
C GLY A 235 9.59 -14.58 15.39
N ILE A 236 8.38 -14.77 14.84
CA ILE A 236 7.69 -13.76 14.02
C ILE A 236 7.46 -12.42 14.77
N ALA A 237 7.32 -12.47 16.10
CA ALA A 237 7.17 -11.28 16.93
C ALA A 237 8.43 -10.38 16.89
N SER A 238 9.58 -10.95 16.55
CA SER A 238 10.86 -10.26 16.35
C SER A 238 11.24 -10.14 14.87
N SER A 239 10.31 -10.43 13.95
CA SER A 239 10.55 -10.34 12.51
C SER A 239 10.86 -8.90 12.08
N THR A 240 11.50 -8.78 10.91
CA THR A 240 11.63 -7.50 10.21
C THR A 240 10.29 -6.78 10.12
N ASN A 241 9.20 -7.50 9.87
CA ASN A 241 7.87 -6.93 9.77
C ASN A 241 7.44 -6.27 11.10
N SER A 242 7.53 -7.00 12.22
CA SER A 242 7.24 -6.43 13.55
C SER A 242 8.10 -5.20 13.86
N LYS A 243 9.38 -5.22 13.45
CA LYS A 243 10.28 -4.05 13.55
C LYS A 243 9.82 -2.90 12.67
N VAL A 244 9.49 -3.12 11.40
CA VAL A 244 8.98 -2.09 10.49
C VAL A 244 7.73 -1.42 11.09
N TRP A 245 6.79 -2.23 11.59
CA TRP A 245 5.57 -1.72 12.20
C TRP A 245 5.85 -0.79 13.40
N SER A 246 6.85 -1.09 14.24
CA SER A 246 7.19 -0.23 15.37
C SER A 246 7.70 1.16 14.97
N TYR A 247 8.24 1.31 13.75
CA TYR A 247 8.63 2.61 13.20
C TYR A 247 7.47 3.29 12.47
N VAL A 248 6.75 2.54 11.62
CA VAL A 248 5.60 3.03 10.86
C VAL A 248 4.49 3.53 11.78
N CYS A 249 4.27 2.87 12.92
CA CYS A 249 3.27 3.20 13.93
C CYS A 249 3.94 3.67 15.24
N ASN A 250 4.95 4.55 15.16
CA ASN A 250 5.77 4.97 16.31
C ASN A 250 5.00 5.61 17.49
N ASN A 251 3.82 6.18 17.24
CA ASN A 251 2.97 6.80 18.24
C ASN A 251 1.74 5.94 18.62
N CYS A 252 1.67 4.71 18.12
CA CYS A 252 0.53 3.85 18.33
C CYS A 252 0.63 3.09 19.66
N THR A 253 -0.51 2.95 20.33
CA THR A 253 -0.63 2.08 21.49
C THR A 253 -0.68 0.62 21.07
N ASN A 254 -0.32 -0.28 21.98
CA ASN A 254 -0.38 -1.74 21.82
C ASN A 254 0.56 -2.34 20.76
N GLY A 255 1.47 -1.58 20.14
CA GLY A 255 2.51 -2.12 19.25
C GLY A 255 1.93 -2.98 18.12
N VAL A 256 2.37 -4.23 18.00
CA VAL A 256 1.85 -5.19 17.00
C VAL A 256 0.41 -5.66 17.27
N ASP A 257 -0.16 -5.35 18.43
CA ASP A 257 -1.59 -5.55 18.72
C ASP A 257 -2.43 -4.30 18.45
N ASN A 258 -1.83 -3.23 17.92
CA ASN A 258 -2.59 -2.05 17.51
C ASN A 258 -3.69 -2.42 16.49
N GLY A 259 -4.85 -1.78 16.60
CA GLY A 259 -6.04 -2.09 15.78
C GLY A 259 -5.85 -1.90 14.27
N PHE A 260 -4.87 -1.11 13.83
CA PHE A 260 -4.55 -0.96 12.41
C PHE A 260 -3.90 -2.20 11.78
N ILE A 261 -3.09 -2.94 12.54
CA ILE A 261 -2.32 -4.10 12.02
C ILE A 261 -2.85 -5.45 12.55
N ASN A 262 -3.53 -5.45 13.69
CA ASN A 262 -4.17 -6.62 14.28
C ASN A 262 -5.69 -6.46 14.23
N PRO A 263 -6.38 -7.10 13.25
CA PRO A 263 -7.85 -7.00 13.10
C PRO A 263 -8.67 -7.52 14.28
N PHE A 264 -8.03 -8.18 15.25
CA PHE A 264 -8.66 -8.66 16.49
C PHE A 264 -7.88 -8.17 17.72
N GLY A 265 -7.10 -7.10 17.57
CA GLY A 265 -6.43 -6.41 18.67
C GLY A 265 -7.42 -5.70 19.60
N PRO A 266 -6.98 -5.25 20.78
CA PRO A 266 -7.82 -4.57 21.77
C PRO A 266 -8.56 -3.33 21.25
N GLU A 267 -8.00 -2.64 20.25
CA GLU A 267 -8.59 -1.43 19.65
C GLU A 267 -9.39 -1.73 18.38
N ALA A 268 -9.33 -2.96 17.87
CA ALA A 268 -10.00 -3.31 16.62
C ALA A 268 -11.53 -3.36 16.82
N PRO A 269 -12.32 -2.70 15.97
CA PRO A 269 -13.77 -2.84 15.99
C PRO A 269 -14.19 -4.30 15.73
N SER A 270 -15.36 -4.69 16.22
CA SER A 270 -15.89 -6.04 15.95
C SER A 270 -15.95 -6.30 14.44
N ILE A 271 -15.33 -7.40 14.01
CA ILE A 271 -15.27 -7.83 12.60
C ILE A 271 -16.66 -7.98 11.96
N THR A 272 -17.72 -8.10 12.76
CA THR A 272 -19.12 -8.11 12.30
C THR A 272 -19.51 -6.82 11.56
N HIS A 273 -18.77 -5.73 11.76
CA HIS A 273 -18.96 -4.45 11.07
C HIS A 273 -18.20 -4.36 9.74
N LEU A 274 -17.55 -5.43 9.27
CA LEU A 274 -16.83 -5.39 8.00
C LEU A 274 -17.76 -4.96 6.86
N GLY A 275 -17.45 -3.80 6.26
CA GLY A 275 -18.32 -3.08 5.33
C GLY A 275 -18.34 -3.60 3.90
N CYS A 276 -18.26 -4.92 3.70
CA CYS A 276 -18.40 -5.55 2.38
C CYS A 276 -19.41 -6.70 2.42
N LYS A 277 -19.82 -7.21 1.25
CA LYS A 277 -20.69 -8.39 1.14
C LYS A 277 -19.90 -9.68 0.88
N LYS A 278 -18.79 -9.55 0.15
CA LYS A 278 -17.89 -10.65 -0.23
C LYS A 278 -16.47 -10.36 0.29
N LEU A 279 -15.77 -11.40 0.72
CA LEU A 279 -14.37 -11.35 1.16
C LEU A 279 -13.60 -12.47 0.47
N LEU A 280 -12.55 -12.12 -0.26
CA LEU A 280 -11.59 -13.08 -0.80
C LEU A 280 -10.22 -12.85 -0.14
N VAL A 281 -9.73 -13.86 0.57
CA VAL A 281 -8.39 -13.86 1.16
C VAL A 281 -7.49 -14.79 0.36
N TYR A 282 -6.40 -14.27 -0.15
CA TYR A 282 -5.37 -15.05 -0.83
C TYR A 282 -4.14 -15.17 0.08
N THR A 283 -3.59 -16.37 0.23
CA THR A 283 -2.30 -16.58 0.90
C THR A 283 -1.32 -17.30 -0.03
N ALA A 284 -0.03 -17.11 0.18
CA ALA A 284 1.00 -17.87 -0.51
C ALA A 284 1.57 -18.94 0.45
N GLU A 285 1.86 -20.14 -0.05
CA GLU A 285 2.28 -21.27 0.81
C GLU A 285 3.63 -21.05 1.49
N VAL A 286 4.55 -20.33 0.82
CA VAL A 286 5.92 -20.05 1.28
C VAL A 286 6.04 -18.58 1.75
N ASP A 287 5.04 -18.13 2.50
CA ASP A 287 4.97 -16.76 3.06
C ASP A 287 4.96 -16.80 4.58
N GLU A 288 5.74 -15.93 5.22
CA GLU A 288 5.76 -15.78 6.68
C GLU A 288 4.44 -15.23 7.24
N LEU A 289 3.71 -14.43 6.45
CA LEU A 289 2.40 -13.87 6.82
C LEU A 289 1.24 -14.82 6.51
N ARG A 290 1.51 -15.96 5.87
CA ARG A 290 0.51 -16.98 5.50
C ARG A 290 -0.41 -17.35 6.66
N ALA A 291 0.18 -17.68 7.82
CA ALA A 291 -0.57 -18.15 8.98
C ALA A 291 -1.59 -17.10 9.46
N ARG A 292 -1.24 -15.81 9.39
CA ARG A 292 -2.11 -14.70 9.78
C ARG A 292 -3.24 -14.49 8.78
N GLY A 293 -2.99 -14.62 7.47
CA GLY A 293 -4.04 -14.60 6.45
C GLY A 293 -5.07 -15.74 6.65
N ILE A 294 -4.59 -16.97 6.85
CA ILE A 294 -5.45 -18.14 7.13
C ILE A 294 -6.26 -17.92 8.42
N TRP A 295 -5.59 -17.45 9.48
CA TRP A 295 -6.23 -17.20 10.76
C TRP A 295 -7.30 -16.12 10.65
N TYR A 296 -7.01 -14.99 9.99
CA TYR A 296 -7.97 -13.92 9.74
C TYR A 296 -9.24 -14.45 9.05
N TYR A 297 -9.09 -15.20 7.96
CA TYR A 297 -10.23 -15.82 7.27
C TYR A 297 -11.06 -16.70 8.21
N LYS A 298 -10.42 -17.57 9.00
CA LYS A 298 -11.10 -18.45 9.96
C LYS A 298 -11.86 -17.65 11.02
N MET A 299 -11.26 -16.57 11.53
CA MET A 299 -11.90 -15.71 12.52
C MET A 299 -13.10 -14.95 11.93
N VAL A 300 -13.01 -14.48 10.69
CA VAL A 300 -14.16 -13.88 9.99
C VAL A 300 -15.28 -14.90 9.81
N LYS A 301 -14.97 -16.13 9.33
CA LYS A 301 -15.97 -17.21 9.15
C LYS A 301 -16.61 -17.66 10.45
N ALA A 302 -15.87 -17.66 11.56
CA ALA A 302 -16.39 -18.00 12.89
C ALA A 302 -17.17 -16.86 13.55
N SER A 303 -17.08 -15.64 13.00
CA SER A 303 -17.82 -14.48 13.50
C SER A 303 -19.28 -14.48 13.03
N LYS A 304 -20.05 -13.48 13.49
CA LYS A 304 -21.42 -13.22 13.01
C LYS A 304 -21.47 -12.26 11.81
N TRP A 305 -20.36 -12.04 11.12
CA TRP A 305 -20.36 -11.23 9.91
C TRP A 305 -21.27 -11.86 8.85
N ALA A 306 -22.15 -11.06 8.26
CA ALA A 306 -23.23 -11.55 7.39
C ALA A 306 -22.80 -11.81 5.93
N GLY A 307 -21.55 -11.49 5.58
CA GLY A 307 -21.03 -11.66 4.23
C GLY A 307 -20.55 -13.07 3.92
N GLN A 308 -20.16 -13.28 2.66
CA GLN A 308 -19.53 -14.50 2.19
C GLN A 308 -18.02 -14.32 2.21
N ALA A 309 -17.30 -15.26 2.84
CA ALA A 309 -15.85 -15.29 2.81
C ALA A 309 -15.35 -16.56 2.13
N GLU A 310 -14.32 -16.37 1.31
CA GLU A 310 -13.54 -17.38 0.63
C GLU A 310 -12.04 -17.20 0.95
N TRP A 311 -11.32 -18.31 0.98
CA TRP A 311 -9.87 -18.33 1.13
C TRP A 311 -9.25 -19.26 0.10
N ILE A 312 -8.23 -18.76 -0.58
CA ILE A 312 -7.45 -19.50 -1.58
C ILE A 312 -5.98 -19.43 -1.19
N GLU A 313 -5.26 -20.54 -1.37
CA GLU A 313 -3.83 -20.64 -1.14
C GLU A 313 -3.08 -20.94 -2.44
N ALA A 314 -2.19 -20.04 -2.85
CA ALA A 314 -1.24 -20.30 -3.92
C ALA A 314 -0.15 -21.27 -3.44
N LYS A 315 -0.20 -22.49 -3.96
CA LYS A 315 0.79 -23.55 -3.67
C LYS A 315 2.14 -23.22 -4.29
N GLY A 316 3.22 -23.46 -3.54
CA GLY A 316 4.60 -23.22 -3.96
C GLY A 316 5.01 -21.75 -4.12
N GLU A 317 4.09 -20.79 -4.00
CA GLU A 317 4.39 -19.37 -4.20
C GLU A 317 4.85 -18.67 -2.92
N THR A 318 5.57 -17.56 -3.11
CA THR A 318 6.08 -16.68 -2.06
C THR A 318 5.21 -15.44 -1.88
N HIS A 319 5.51 -14.65 -0.85
CA HIS A 319 4.87 -13.36 -0.61
C HIS A 319 4.84 -12.49 -1.89
N VAL A 320 3.69 -11.89 -2.19
CA VAL A 320 3.43 -11.00 -3.35
C VAL A 320 3.89 -11.55 -4.71
N PHE A 321 3.84 -12.87 -4.92
CA PHE A 321 4.26 -13.51 -6.18
C PHE A 321 3.64 -12.87 -7.42
N HIS A 322 2.39 -12.40 -7.33
CA HIS A 322 1.64 -11.79 -8.43
C HIS A 322 2.21 -10.44 -8.89
N ILE A 323 2.92 -9.74 -8.01
CA ILE A 323 3.63 -8.49 -8.32
C ILE A 323 5.01 -8.78 -8.90
N ILE A 324 5.70 -9.79 -8.37
CA ILE A 324 7.09 -10.14 -8.75
C ILE A 324 7.13 -10.94 -10.07
N LYS A 325 6.15 -11.82 -10.26
CA LYS A 325 6.05 -12.76 -11.39
C LYS A 325 4.71 -12.59 -12.10
N PRO A 326 4.45 -11.43 -12.72
CA PRO A 326 3.14 -11.11 -13.27
C PRO A 326 2.70 -12.09 -14.36
N ASP A 327 3.64 -12.73 -15.08
CA ASP A 327 3.34 -13.58 -16.24
C ASP A 327 3.24 -15.08 -15.91
N GLU A 328 3.46 -15.48 -14.66
CA GLU A 328 3.44 -16.89 -14.27
C GLU A 328 2.00 -17.45 -14.16
N PRO A 329 1.82 -18.78 -14.32
CA PRO A 329 0.50 -19.41 -14.23
C PRO A 329 -0.25 -19.13 -12.94
N ALA A 330 0.46 -19.08 -11.79
CA ALA A 330 -0.15 -18.79 -10.50
C ALA A 330 -0.81 -17.40 -10.47
N THR A 331 -0.20 -16.41 -11.12
CA THR A 331 -0.75 -15.05 -11.22
C THR A 331 -1.97 -15.02 -12.13
N THR A 332 -1.93 -15.76 -13.23
CA THR A 332 -3.09 -15.91 -14.13
C THR A 332 -4.28 -16.56 -13.42
N ILE A 333 -4.04 -17.60 -12.61
CA ILE A 333 -5.08 -18.23 -11.79
C ILE A 333 -5.67 -17.23 -10.79
N MET A 334 -4.83 -16.47 -10.08
CA MET A 334 -5.33 -15.44 -9.15
C MET A 334 -6.22 -14.40 -9.85
N ILE A 335 -5.88 -13.97 -11.07
CA ILE A 335 -6.70 -13.03 -11.85
C ILE A 335 -8.03 -13.67 -12.25
N GLN A 336 -8.05 -14.95 -12.60
CA GLN A 336 -9.28 -15.70 -12.91
C GLN A 336 -10.19 -15.85 -11.67
N ASP A 337 -9.60 -16.14 -10.51
CA ASP A 337 -10.32 -16.20 -9.24
C ASP A 337 -10.89 -14.82 -8.87
N LEU A 338 -10.11 -13.75 -9.07
CA LEU A 338 -10.58 -12.38 -8.87
C LEU A 338 -11.71 -12.01 -9.86
N SER A 339 -11.64 -12.50 -11.11
CA SER A 339 -12.71 -12.33 -12.08
C SER A 339 -14.00 -13.00 -11.62
N THR A 340 -13.91 -14.23 -11.13
CA THR A 340 -15.04 -14.94 -10.54
C THR A 340 -15.59 -14.19 -9.33
N PHE A 341 -14.73 -13.71 -8.44
CA PHE A 341 -15.13 -12.95 -7.26
C PHE A 341 -15.87 -11.65 -7.60
N ILE A 342 -15.42 -10.91 -8.61
CA ILE A 342 -15.99 -9.61 -8.99
C ILE A 342 -17.26 -9.78 -9.84
N ASN A 343 -17.27 -10.74 -10.75
CA ASN A 343 -18.33 -10.91 -11.75
C ASN A 343 -19.36 -11.97 -11.39
N ALA A 344 -19.20 -12.73 -10.30
CA ALA A 344 -20.26 -13.59 -9.77
C ALA A 344 -21.45 -12.76 -9.27
N ASP A 345 -22.65 -13.16 -9.73
CA ASP A 345 -23.96 -12.54 -9.50
C ASP A 345 -24.31 -12.32 -8.01
#